data_AF-A0A8T4J7Y5-F1
#
_entry.id   AF-A0A8T4J7Y5-F1
#
_cell.length_a   1.000
_cell.length_b   1.000
_cell.length_c   1.000
_cell.angle_alpha   90.00
_cell.angle_beta   90.00
_cell.angle_gamma   90.00
#
_symmetry.space_group_name_H-M   'P 1'
#
loop_
_entity.id
_entity.type
_entity.pdbx_description
1 polymer ?
#
loop_
_entity_poly.entity_id
_entity_poly.type
_entity_poly.pdbx_seq_one_letter_code
_entity_poly.pdbx_strand_id
1 'polypeptide(L)'
;MAAFRAAASANEGTVAANTLSFWAILRYSNGDPTGAADLATDALGRTRRTGLPCMEAMLHARLSRAHARAGDERACHRAQGAAFDAYDRARDRSPDQDPPCVYWVDLGELHSWAASNAMNLNHPRKALTHYESIPAAHRSEGYDSQAYPRAAALRLTRTAEAHIAVGDLDGALESAHQAVDHLGGVTSARGTSTLTGLRTQLAAHRSVPAVSEFLDRTA
;
A
#
# COMPACT_ATOMS: atom_id res chain seq x y z
N MET A 1 -39.13 -1.45 -11.00
CA MET A 1 -38.98 -2.26 -9.78
C MET A 1 -37.73 -3.14 -9.75
N ALA A 2 -37.42 -3.91 -10.82
CA ALA A 2 -36.20 -4.74 -10.86
C ALA A 2 -34.88 -3.92 -10.79
N ALA A 3 -34.76 -2.83 -11.55
CA ALA A 3 -33.58 -1.96 -11.53
C ALA A 3 -33.32 -1.30 -10.16
N PHE A 4 -34.39 -0.88 -9.45
CA PHE A 4 -34.27 -0.30 -8.11
C PHE A 4 -33.84 -1.34 -7.06
N ARG A 5 -34.39 -2.57 -7.11
CA ARG A 5 -33.96 -3.66 -6.22
C ARG A 5 -32.52 -4.11 -6.52
N ALA A 6 -32.13 -4.12 -7.80
CA ALA A 6 -30.76 -4.39 -8.21
C ALA A 6 -29.79 -3.30 -7.69
N ALA A 7 -30.16 -2.01 -7.80
CA ALA A 7 -29.38 -0.92 -7.24
C ALA A 7 -29.29 -0.98 -5.70
N ALA A 8 -30.40 -1.27 -5.01
CA ALA A 8 -30.42 -1.40 -3.55
C ALA A 8 -29.56 -2.58 -3.05
N SER A 9 -29.70 -3.75 -3.68
CA SER A 9 -28.88 -4.93 -3.35
C SER A 9 -27.40 -4.75 -3.71
N ALA A 10 -27.08 -4.05 -4.80
CA ALA A 10 -25.70 -3.68 -5.14
C ALA A 10 -25.10 -2.72 -4.11
N ASN A 11 -25.88 -1.76 -3.61
CA ASN A 11 -25.46 -0.85 -2.56
C ASN A 11 -25.21 -1.58 -1.23
N GLU A 12 -26.10 -2.50 -0.84
CA GLU A 12 -25.91 -3.37 0.34
C GLU A 12 -24.66 -4.25 0.22
N GLY A 13 -24.45 -4.87 -0.94
CA GLY A 13 -23.27 -5.70 -1.21
C GLY A 13 -21.96 -4.89 -1.14
N THR A 14 -21.97 -3.67 -1.68
CA THR A 14 -20.83 -2.74 -1.64
C THR A 14 -20.51 -2.31 -0.22
N VAL A 15 -21.50 -1.90 0.58
CA VAL A 15 -21.29 -1.51 1.98
C VAL A 15 -20.78 -2.69 2.81
N ALA A 16 -21.34 -3.88 2.62
CA ALA A 16 -20.92 -5.09 3.31
C ALA A 16 -19.47 -5.47 2.96
N ALA A 17 -19.12 -5.49 1.67
CA ALA A 17 -17.76 -5.83 1.24
C ALA A 17 -16.72 -4.78 1.66
N ASN A 18 -17.07 -3.48 1.66
CA ASN A 18 -16.21 -2.44 2.21
C ASN A 18 -16.02 -2.60 3.73
N THR A 19 -17.08 -2.94 4.46
CA THR A 19 -17.00 -3.23 5.90
C THR A 19 -16.08 -4.41 6.18
N LEU A 20 -16.27 -5.54 5.49
CA LEU A 20 -15.42 -6.72 5.60
C LEU A 20 -13.96 -6.43 5.25
N SER A 21 -13.71 -5.55 4.26
CA SER A 21 -12.36 -5.06 3.93
C SER A 21 -11.69 -4.41 5.14
N PHE A 22 -12.37 -3.49 5.85
CA PHE A 22 -11.82 -2.88 7.06
C PHE A 22 -11.59 -3.89 8.20
N TRP A 23 -12.48 -4.87 8.37
CA TRP A 23 -12.27 -5.94 9.36
C TRP A 23 -11.07 -6.83 9.00
N ALA A 24 -10.84 -7.10 7.72
CA ALA A 24 -9.65 -7.82 7.27
C ALA A 24 -8.37 -7.04 7.64
N ILE A 25 -8.37 -5.71 7.50
CA ILE A 25 -7.26 -4.85 7.94
C ILE A 25 -6.97 -5.01 9.41
N LEU A 26 -8.01 -4.94 10.24
CA LEU A 26 -7.88 -5.07 11.68
C LEU A 26 -7.28 -6.43 12.06
N ARG A 27 -7.76 -7.52 11.44
CA ARG A 27 -7.31 -8.88 11.75
C ARG A 27 -5.85 -9.11 11.33
N TYR A 28 -5.45 -8.78 10.10
CA TYR A 28 -4.06 -9.00 9.69
C TYR A 28 -3.09 -8.08 10.43
N SER A 29 -3.55 -6.92 10.93
CA SER A 29 -2.71 -6.00 11.71
C SER A 29 -2.52 -6.46 13.15
N ASN A 30 -3.46 -7.26 13.68
CA ASN A 30 -3.47 -7.76 15.06
C ASN A 30 -3.08 -9.24 15.16
N GLY A 31 -2.38 -9.78 14.15
CA GLY A 31 -1.80 -11.13 14.21
C GLY A 31 -2.74 -12.27 13.79
N ASP A 32 -3.86 -11.97 13.13
CA ASP A 32 -4.79 -12.98 12.58
C ASP A 32 -4.91 -12.85 11.05
N PRO A 33 -3.86 -13.26 10.30
CA PRO A 33 -3.85 -13.14 8.84
C PRO A 33 -4.76 -14.15 8.15
N THR A 34 -4.96 -15.35 8.72
CA THR A 34 -5.88 -16.36 8.16
C THR A 34 -7.32 -15.85 8.19
N GLY A 35 -7.74 -15.34 9.34
CA GLY A 35 -9.06 -14.76 9.49
C GLY A 35 -9.30 -13.50 8.65
N ALA A 36 -8.25 -12.73 8.38
CA ALA A 36 -8.32 -11.64 7.42
C ALA A 36 -8.53 -12.13 5.98
N ALA A 37 -7.88 -13.22 5.58
CA ALA A 37 -8.04 -13.82 4.26
C ALA A 37 -9.46 -14.36 4.04
N ASP A 38 -10.07 -14.97 5.08
CA ASP A 38 -11.46 -15.43 5.04
C ASP A 38 -12.43 -14.27 4.78
N LEU A 39 -12.27 -13.15 5.50
CA LEU A 39 -13.12 -11.96 5.33
C LEU A 39 -12.96 -11.32 3.95
N ALA A 40 -11.72 -11.21 3.46
CA ALA A 40 -11.46 -10.66 2.13
C ALA A 40 -12.04 -11.58 1.03
N THR A 41 -12.00 -12.90 1.23
CA THR A 41 -12.62 -13.88 0.31
C THR A 41 -14.14 -13.79 0.32
N ASP A 42 -14.78 -13.65 1.48
CA ASP A 42 -16.24 -13.43 1.57
C ASP A 42 -16.63 -12.10 0.88
N ALA A 43 -15.87 -11.03 1.12
CA ALA A 43 -16.09 -9.75 0.46
C ALA A 43 -16.02 -9.86 -1.08
N LEU A 44 -15.02 -10.57 -1.61
CA LEU A 44 -14.90 -10.86 -3.05
C LEU A 44 -16.09 -11.67 -3.58
N GLY A 45 -16.58 -12.64 -2.81
CA GLY A 45 -17.78 -13.41 -3.16
C GLY A 45 -19.02 -12.56 -3.34
N ARG A 46 -19.13 -11.46 -2.57
CA ARG A 46 -20.25 -10.50 -2.61
C ARG A 46 -20.16 -9.53 -3.78
N THR A 47 -18.96 -9.11 -4.18
CA THR A 47 -18.74 -8.14 -5.27
C THR A 47 -18.76 -8.77 -6.67
N ARG A 48 -18.46 -10.06 -6.82
CA ARG A 48 -18.53 -10.76 -8.13
C ARG A 48 -19.87 -10.62 -8.85
N ARG A 49 -20.96 -10.46 -8.09
CA ARG A 49 -22.32 -10.29 -8.65
C ARG A 49 -22.63 -8.87 -9.10
N THR A 50 -21.89 -7.88 -8.59
CA THR A 50 -22.09 -6.46 -8.92
C THR A 50 -21.17 -5.98 -10.03
N GLY A 51 -20.07 -6.69 -10.29
CA GLY A 51 -19.17 -6.41 -11.42
C GLY A 51 -18.48 -5.06 -11.28
N LEU A 52 -17.84 -4.82 -10.13
CA LEU A 52 -17.17 -3.57 -9.76
C LEU A 52 -15.64 -3.78 -9.71
N PRO A 53 -14.91 -3.64 -10.83
CA PRO A 53 -13.52 -4.09 -10.93
C PRO A 53 -12.56 -3.32 -10.01
N CYS A 54 -12.78 -2.02 -9.78
CA CYS A 54 -11.94 -1.24 -8.85
C CYS A 54 -12.10 -1.75 -7.40
N MET A 55 -13.33 -2.11 -7.01
CA MET A 55 -13.59 -2.74 -5.72
C MET A 55 -12.99 -4.15 -5.63
N GLU A 56 -13.05 -4.94 -6.70
CA GLU A 56 -12.35 -6.23 -6.78
C GLU A 56 -10.84 -6.07 -6.60
N ALA A 57 -10.23 -5.06 -7.23
CA ALA A 57 -8.81 -4.75 -7.10
C ALA A 57 -8.41 -4.47 -5.65
N MET A 58 -9.15 -3.58 -4.98
CA MET A 58 -8.96 -3.28 -3.56
C MET A 58 -9.03 -4.55 -2.71
N LEU A 59 -10.06 -5.38 -2.89
CA LEU A 59 -10.27 -6.59 -2.08
C LEU A 59 -9.20 -7.65 -2.34
N HIS A 60 -8.79 -7.84 -3.58
CA HIS A 60 -7.67 -8.72 -3.93
C HIS A 60 -6.35 -8.26 -3.34
N ALA A 61 -6.09 -6.95 -3.28
CA ALA A 61 -4.91 -6.44 -2.61
C ALA A 61 -4.93 -6.67 -1.09
N ARG A 62 -6.10 -6.55 -0.45
CA ARG A 62 -6.26 -6.93 0.97
C ARG A 62 -6.02 -8.41 1.20
N LEU A 63 -6.56 -9.27 0.33
CA LEU A 63 -6.32 -10.71 0.38
C LEU A 63 -4.84 -11.05 0.19
N SER A 64 -4.16 -10.40 -0.77
CA SER A 64 -2.72 -10.52 -0.97
C SER A 64 -1.95 -10.14 0.30
N ARG A 65 -2.34 -9.05 0.95
CA ARG A 65 -1.70 -8.61 2.20
C ARG A 65 -1.92 -9.58 3.36
N ALA A 66 -3.12 -10.14 3.48
CA ALA A 66 -3.41 -11.19 4.45
C ALA A 66 -2.51 -12.42 4.23
N HIS A 67 -2.38 -12.90 2.99
CA HIS A 67 -1.49 -14.01 2.65
C HIS A 67 -0.01 -13.69 2.90
N ALA A 68 0.45 -12.49 2.55
CA ALA A 68 1.81 -12.04 2.84
C ALA A 68 2.12 -12.07 4.34
N ARG A 69 1.17 -11.61 5.18
CA ARG A 69 1.29 -11.65 6.64
C ARG A 69 1.24 -13.08 7.20
N ALA A 70 0.58 -14.01 6.52
CA ALA A 70 0.58 -15.44 6.85
C ALA A 70 1.85 -16.18 6.37
N GLY A 71 2.72 -15.53 5.58
CA GLY A 71 3.88 -16.18 4.96
C GLY A 71 3.55 -17.05 3.74
N ASP A 72 2.31 -17.04 3.25
CA ASP A 72 1.93 -17.79 2.04
C ASP A 72 2.26 -16.97 0.79
N GLU A 73 3.52 -17.08 0.36
CA GLU A 73 4.03 -16.36 -0.82
C GLU A 73 3.23 -16.69 -2.09
N ARG A 74 2.87 -17.96 -2.29
CA ARG A 74 2.19 -18.39 -3.52
C ARG A 74 0.78 -17.80 -3.59
N ALA A 75 0.04 -17.79 -2.49
CA ALA A 75 -1.29 -17.20 -2.44
C ALA A 75 -1.23 -15.66 -2.50
N CYS A 76 -0.23 -15.05 -1.86
CA CYS A 76 0.03 -13.61 -1.95
C CYS A 76 0.20 -13.16 -3.41
N HIS A 77 1.06 -13.82 -4.18
CA HIS A 77 1.31 -13.46 -5.59
C HIS A 77 0.09 -13.68 -6.47
N ARG A 78 -0.67 -14.77 -6.27
CA ARG A 78 -1.92 -14.99 -7.00
C ARG A 78 -2.93 -13.88 -6.76
N ALA A 79 -3.16 -13.52 -5.49
CA ALA A 79 -4.09 -12.46 -5.14
C ALA A 79 -3.58 -11.08 -5.60
N GLN A 80 -2.27 -10.84 -5.57
CA GLN A 80 -1.66 -9.63 -6.11
C GLN A 80 -1.92 -9.51 -7.62
N GLY A 81 -1.63 -10.54 -8.41
CA GLY A 81 -1.90 -10.55 -9.86
C GLY A 81 -3.37 -10.26 -10.15
N ALA A 82 -4.29 -10.93 -9.43
CA ALA A 82 -5.72 -10.68 -9.56
C ALA A 82 -6.13 -9.23 -9.22
N ALA A 83 -5.41 -8.55 -8.31
CA ALA A 83 -5.65 -7.14 -8.00
C ALA A 83 -5.27 -6.24 -9.18
N PHE A 84 -4.09 -6.44 -9.77
CA PHE A 84 -3.65 -5.69 -10.95
C PHE A 84 -4.57 -5.96 -12.15
N ASP A 85 -4.91 -7.22 -12.43
CA ASP A 85 -5.84 -7.58 -13.52
C ASP A 85 -7.22 -6.93 -13.34
N ALA A 86 -7.72 -6.86 -12.10
CA ALA A 86 -9.00 -6.22 -11.80
C ALA A 86 -8.95 -4.71 -11.98
N TYR A 87 -7.83 -4.08 -11.61
CA TYR A 87 -7.64 -2.65 -11.80
C TYR A 87 -7.48 -2.28 -13.27
N ASP A 88 -6.77 -3.08 -14.06
CA ASP A 88 -6.68 -2.86 -15.51
C ASP A 88 -8.07 -2.90 -16.17
N ARG A 89 -8.94 -3.84 -15.76
CA ARG A 89 -10.35 -3.83 -16.20
C ARG A 89 -11.14 -2.60 -15.72
N ALA A 90 -10.76 -2.00 -14.59
CA ALA A 90 -11.41 -0.79 -14.08
C ALA A 90 -11.03 0.44 -14.89
N ARG A 91 -9.78 0.53 -15.36
CA ARG A 91 -9.26 1.67 -16.13
C ARG A 91 -9.97 1.89 -17.45
N ASP A 92 -10.51 0.84 -18.05
CA ASP A 92 -11.32 0.91 -19.27
C ASP A 92 -12.75 1.43 -19.03
N ARG A 93 -13.15 1.63 -17.76
CA ARG A 93 -14.48 2.09 -17.37
C ARG A 93 -14.47 3.55 -16.94
N SER A 94 -15.64 4.16 -17.01
CA SER A 94 -15.83 5.52 -16.51
C SER A 94 -15.85 5.53 -14.98
N PRO A 95 -15.08 6.42 -14.31
CA PRO A 95 -14.99 6.46 -12.84
C PRO A 95 -16.30 6.73 -12.11
N ASP A 96 -17.32 7.28 -12.78
CA ASP A 96 -18.67 7.49 -12.23
C ASP A 96 -19.42 6.19 -11.93
N GLN A 97 -18.92 5.06 -12.42
CA GLN A 97 -19.47 3.73 -12.16
C GLN A 97 -18.89 3.08 -10.91
N ASP A 98 -17.81 3.63 -10.35
CA ASP A 98 -17.16 3.09 -9.18
C ASP A 98 -17.84 3.57 -7.89
N PRO A 99 -17.96 2.71 -6.86
CA PRO A 99 -18.43 3.15 -5.56
C PRO A 99 -17.56 4.28 -4.98
N PRO A 100 -18.14 5.27 -4.30
CA PRO A 100 -17.35 6.33 -3.66
C PRO A 100 -16.29 5.82 -2.68
N CYS A 101 -16.45 4.62 -2.11
CA CYS A 101 -15.48 4.05 -1.17
C CYS A 101 -14.14 3.64 -1.80
N VAL A 102 -14.03 3.57 -3.13
CA VAL A 102 -12.78 3.20 -3.84
C VAL A 102 -12.06 4.39 -4.48
N TYR A 103 -12.46 5.63 -4.17
CA TYR A 103 -11.90 6.86 -4.77
C TYR A 103 -10.37 7.01 -4.67
N TRP A 104 -9.75 6.31 -3.73
CA TRP A 104 -8.31 6.38 -3.41
C TRP A 104 -7.52 5.21 -4.02
N VAL A 105 -8.19 4.26 -4.68
CA VAL A 105 -7.53 3.11 -5.31
C VAL A 105 -6.98 3.57 -6.64
N ASP A 106 -5.66 3.55 -6.75
CA ASP A 106 -4.93 3.86 -7.97
C ASP A 106 -3.78 2.86 -8.20
N LEU A 107 -3.13 2.92 -9.35
CA LEU A 107 -2.05 1.99 -9.68
C LEU A 107 -0.85 2.17 -8.72
N GLY A 108 -0.60 3.40 -8.28
CA GLY A 108 0.45 3.71 -7.31
C GLY A 108 0.23 3.01 -5.96
N GLU A 109 -1.01 3.00 -5.47
CA GLU A 109 -1.39 2.34 -4.22
C GLU A 109 -1.31 0.81 -4.34
N LEU A 110 -1.66 0.24 -5.50
CA LEU A 110 -1.43 -1.19 -5.76
C LEU A 110 0.05 -1.56 -5.68
N HIS A 111 0.93 -0.77 -6.28
CA HIS A 111 2.38 -0.95 -6.15
C HIS A 111 2.86 -0.76 -4.70
N SER A 112 2.32 0.22 -3.97
CA SER A 112 2.64 0.47 -2.56
C SER A 112 2.31 -0.75 -1.66
N TRP A 113 1.16 -1.38 -1.89
CA TRP A 113 0.78 -2.62 -1.20
C TRP A 113 1.63 -3.81 -1.60
N ALA A 114 1.89 -3.98 -2.90
CA ALA A 114 2.76 -5.04 -3.40
C ALA A 114 4.17 -4.95 -2.81
N ALA A 115 4.73 -3.73 -2.71
CA ALA A 115 6.01 -3.50 -2.04
C ALA A 115 5.96 -3.88 -0.55
N SER A 116 4.89 -3.48 0.14
CA SER A 116 4.69 -3.83 1.56
C SER A 116 4.51 -5.34 1.78
N ASN A 117 3.94 -6.06 0.81
CA ASN A 117 3.79 -7.51 0.85
C ASN A 117 5.11 -8.21 0.59
N ALA A 118 5.89 -7.72 -0.39
CA ALA A 118 7.25 -8.19 -0.64
C ALA A 118 8.16 -8.02 0.58
N MET A 119 8.08 -6.89 1.30
CA MET A 119 8.82 -6.71 2.55
C MET A 119 8.40 -7.70 3.64
N ASN A 120 7.09 -7.95 3.83
CA ASN A 120 6.61 -8.95 4.80
C ASN A 120 7.11 -10.37 4.47
N LEU A 121 7.30 -10.68 3.18
CA LEU A 121 7.78 -11.97 2.69
C LEU A 121 9.32 -12.02 2.54
N ASN A 122 10.05 -11.03 3.07
CA ASN A 122 11.51 -10.95 3.02
C ASN A 122 12.08 -10.90 1.58
N HIS A 123 11.40 -10.20 0.67
CA HIS A 123 11.82 -9.94 -0.71
C HIS A 123 12.08 -8.44 -0.97
N PRO A 124 13.06 -7.81 -0.29
CA PRO A 124 13.24 -6.36 -0.34
C PRO A 124 13.61 -5.83 -1.74
N ARG A 125 14.32 -6.62 -2.56
CA ARG A 125 14.58 -6.23 -3.97
C ARG A 125 13.29 -6.12 -4.80
N LYS A 126 12.33 -7.04 -4.61
CA LYS A 126 11.02 -6.94 -5.28
C LYS A 126 10.24 -5.73 -4.76
N ALA A 127 10.38 -5.40 -3.49
CA ALA A 127 9.75 -4.20 -2.92
C ALA A 127 10.28 -2.92 -3.59
N LEU A 128 11.60 -2.81 -3.80
CA LEU A 128 12.21 -1.69 -4.51
C LEU A 128 11.69 -1.54 -5.94
N THR A 129 11.58 -2.64 -6.71
CA THR A 129 10.97 -2.61 -8.06
C THR A 129 9.55 -2.05 -8.05
N HIS A 130 8.73 -2.42 -7.05
CA HIS A 130 7.40 -1.84 -6.91
C HIS A 130 7.45 -0.35 -6.53
N TYR A 131 8.33 0.06 -5.61
CA TYR A 131 8.49 1.48 -5.25
C TYR A 131 8.93 2.35 -6.44
N GLU A 132 9.85 1.85 -7.28
CA GLU A 132 10.31 2.51 -8.51
C GLU A 132 9.20 2.70 -9.55
N SER A 133 8.18 1.84 -9.54
CA SER A 133 7.04 1.91 -10.46
C SER A 133 6.02 2.99 -10.08
N ILE A 134 5.95 3.37 -8.80
CA ILE A 134 4.92 4.29 -8.28
C ILE A 134 4.95 5.68 -8.96
N PRO A 135 6.10 6.34 -9.15
CA PRO A 135 6.12 7.64 -9.83
C PRO A 135 5.59 7.60 -11.27
N ALA A 136 5.85 6.51 -12.00
CA ALA A 136 5.33 6.34 -13.36
C ALA A 136 3.81 6.11 -13.35
N ALA A 137 3.32 5.28 -12.43
CA ALA A 137 1.90 5.05 -12.21
C ALA A 137 1.14 6.35 -11.91
N HIS A 138 1.60 7.12 -10.91
CA HIS A 138 1.02 8.41 -10.56
C HIS A 138 0.96 9.39 -11.74
N ARG A 139 2.06 9.50 -12.52
CA ARG A 139 2.07 10.37 -13.71
C ARG A 139 1.05 9.93 -14.77
N SER A 140 0.89 8.62 -14.97
CA SER A 140 -0.05 8.10 -15.96
C SER A 140 -1.52 8.33 -15.59
N GLU A 141 -1.80 8.57 -14.31
CA GLU A 141 -3.15 8.73 -13.77
C GLU A 141 -3.44 10.17 -13.29
N GLY A 142 -2.51 11.11 -13.55
CA GLY A 142 -2.69 12.52 -13.19
C GLY A 142 -2.70 12.77 -11.68
N TYR A 143 -2.11 11.86 -10.89
CA TYR A 143 -2.05 11.98 -9.42
C TYR A 143 -1.16 13.16 -9.01
N ASP A 144 -1.71 14.06 -8.20
CA ASP A 144 -0.94 15.16 -7.61
C ASP A 144 -0.21 14.71 -6.34
N SER A 145 1.05 14.33 -6.47
CA SER A 145 1.88 13.96 -5.32
C SER A 145 2.18 15.11 -4.36
N GLN A 146 2.09 16.37 -4.83
CA GLN A 146 2.31 17.55 -3.99
C GLN A 146 1.12 17.83 -3.08
N ALA A 147 -0.07 17.36 -3.43
CA ALA A 147 -1.26 17.46 -2.57
C ALA A 147 -1.17 16.59 -1.30
N TYR A 148 -0.30 15.55 -1.30
CA TYR A 148 -0.22 14.57 -0.21
C TYR A 148 1.21 14.37 0.32
N PRO A 149 1.86 15.44 0.85
CA PRO A 149 3.26 15.40 1.25
C PRO A 149 3.57 14.35 2.33
N ARG A 150 2.65 14.15 3.28
CA ARG A 150 2.83 13.14 4.34
C ARG A 150 2.77 11.70 3.81
N ALA A 151 1.94 11.43 2.81
CA ALA A 151 1.86 10.11 2.19
C ALA A 151 3.14 9.82 1.38
N ALA A 152 3.64 10.84 0.66
CA ALA A 152 4.92 10.75 -0.03
C ALA A 152 6.08 10.46 0.93
N ALA A 153 6.17 11.17 2.06
CA ALA A 153 7.19 10.94 3.07
C ALA A 153 7.13 9.52 3.68
N LEU A 154 5.92 9.00 3.95
CA LEU A 154 5.75 7.64 4.46
C LEU A 154 6.22 6.59 3.44
N ARG A 155 5.90 6.77 2.15
CA ARG A 155 6.37 5.89 1.08
C ARG A 155 7.89 5.90 0.99
N LEU A 156 8.51 7.08 0.96
CA LEU A 156 9.97 7.23 0.89
C LEU A 156 10.67 6.63 2.11
N THR A 157 10.07 6.76 3.29
CA THR A 157 10.58 6.10 4.50
C THR A 157 10.63 4.57 4.33
N ARG A 158 9.56 3.97 3.77
CA ARG A 158 9.53 2.53 3.50
C ARG A 158 10.47 2.12 2.37
N THR A 159 10.67 2.97 1.36
CA THR A 159 11.70 2.76 0.33
C THR A 159 13.09 2.72 0.96
N ALA A 160 13.39 3.62 1.90
CA ALA A 160 14.66 3.62 2.63
C ALA A 160 14.84 2.34 3.46
N GLU A 161 13.81 1.86 4.15
CA GLU A 161 13.84 0.58 4.88
C GLU A 161 14.14 -0.60 3.95
N ALA A 162 13.59 -0.60 2.73
CA ALA A 162 13.88 -1.63 1.72
C ALA A 162 15.33 -1.57 1.21
N HIS A 163 15.89 -0.36 1.03
CA HIS A 163 17.31 -0.16 0.70
C HIS A 163 18.24 -0.68 1.82
N ILE A 164 17.94 -0.37 3.09
CA ILE A 164 18.68 -0.93 4.24
C ILE A 164 18.66 -2.46 4.21
N ALA A 165 17.50 -3.06 3.95
CA ALA A 165 17.34 -4.52 3.91
C ALA A 165 18.15 -5.21 2.80
N VAL A 166 18.53 -4.51 1.73
CA VAL A 166 19.45 -5.03 0.69
C VAL A 166 20.91 -4.61 0.91
N GLY A 167 21.22 -3.88 1.98
CA GLY A 167 22.54 -3.36 2.29
C GLY A 167 22.94 -2.10 1.54
N ASP A 168 21.99 -1.42 0.89
CA ASP A 168 22.20 -0.19 0.13
C ASP A 168 21.97 1.02 1.04
N LEU A 169 23.02 1.47 1.73
CA LEU A 169 22.90 2.62 2.64
C LEU A 169 22.79 3.96 1.90
N ASP A 170 23.35 4.07 0.69
CA ASP A 170 23.30 5.30 -0.10
C ASP A 170 21.87 5.55 -0.59
N GLY A 171 21.22 4.53 -1.18
CA GLY A 171 19.81 4.62 -1.59
C GLY A 171 18.87 4.81 -0.40
N ALA A 172 19.21 4.24 0.76
CA ALA A 172 18.46 4.47 1.99
C ALA A 172 18.51 5.93 2.44
N LEU A 173 19.70 6.53 2.47
CA LEU A 173 19.87 7.93 2.86
C LEU A 173 19.25 8.90 1.85
N GLU A 174 19.37 8.63 0.55
CA GLU A 174 18.72 9.43 -0.49
C GLU A 174 17.20 9.47 -0.28
N SER A 175 16.57 8.30 -0.12
CA SER A 175 15.13 8.19 0.16
C SER A 175 14.75 8.88 1.48
N ALA A 176 15.58 8.75 2.51
CA ALA A 176 15.35 9.36 3.82
C ALA A 176 15.40 10.89 3.77
N HIS A 177 16.33 11.47 3.01
CA HIS A 177 16.42 12.91 2.80
C HIS A 177 15.19 13.45 2.07
N GLN A 178 14.77 12.79 0.98
CA GLN A 178 13.55 13.16 0.27
C GLN A 178 12.31 13.09 1.19
N ALA A 179 12.24 12.09 2.08
CA ALA A 179 11.16 12.00 3.05
C ALA A 179 11.12 13.20 4.02
N VAL A 180 12.28 13.66 4.48
CA VAL A 180 12.41 14.86 5.34
C VAL A 180 11.95 16.11 4.61
N ASP A 181 12.32 16.27 3.34
CA ASP A 181 11.91 17.42 2.53
C ASP A 181 10.38 17.47 2.37
N HIS A 182 9.75 16.32 2.09
CA HIS A 182 8.30 16.21 2.04
C HIS A 182 7.60 16.48 3.38
N LEU A 183 8.28 16.32 4.52
CA LEU A 183 7.72 16.67 5.83
C LEU A 183 7.79 18.18 6.12
N GLY A 184 8.34 18.99 5.21
CA GLY A 184 8.59 20.42 5.45
C GLY A 184 9.96 20.67 6.10
N GLY A 185 10.89 19.74 5.92
CA GLY A 185 12.26 19.83 6.41
C GLY A 185 12.46 19.29 7.83
N VAL A 186 13.70 19.44 8.31
CA VAL A 186 14.22 18.80 9.53
C VAL A 186 13.39 19.13 10.78
N THR A 187 12.94 20.38 10.95
CA THR A 187 12.18 20.80 12.13
C THR A 187 10.86 20.05 12.27
N SER A 188 10.15 19.86 11.17
CA SER A 188 8.89 19.09 11.13
C SER A 188 9.13 17.58 11.22
N ALA A 189 10.28 17.11 10.74
CA ALA A 189 10.66 15.71 10.77
C ALA A 189 10.99 15.19 12.19
N ARG A 190 11.54 16.02 13.08
CA ARG A 190 11.90 15.64 14.46
C ARG A 190 10.70 15.24 15.33
N GLY A 191 9.52 15.82 15.06
CA GLY A 191 8.29 15.57 15.82
C GLY A 191 7.40 14.46 15.26
N THR A 192 7.75 13.87 14.11
CA THR A 192 6.89 12.87 13.48
C THR A 192 7.31 11.44 13.84
N SER A 193 6.32 10.59 14.10
CA SER A 193 6.52 9.15 14.23
C SER A 193 6.88 8.46 12.90
N THR A 194 6.73 9.16 11.77
CA THR A 194 7.01 8.63 10.43
C THR A 194 8.44 8.10 10.32
N LEU A 195 9.43 8.81 10.85
CA LEU A 195 10.85 8.46 10.70
C LEU A 195 11.40 7.61 11.86
N THR A 196 10.63 7.38 12.92
CA THR A 196 11.13 6.71 14.12
C THR A 196 11.67 5.31 13.81
N GLY A 197 10.91 4.50 13.06
CA GLY A 197 11.34 3.15 12.66
C GLY A 197 12.61 3.15 11.82
N LEU A 198 12.67 4.01 10.80
CA LEU A 198 13.84 4.17 9.95
C LEU A 198 15.08 4.62 10.72
N ARG A 199 14.94 5.60 11.63
CA ARG A 199 16.05 6.06 12.49
C ARG A 199 16.56 4.93 13.37
N THR A 200 15.69 4.09 13.92
CA THR A 200 16.10 2.91 14.69
C THR A 200 16.90 1.93 13.84
N GLN A 201 16.51 1.68 12.58
CA GLN A 201 17.27 0.82 11.67
C GLN A 201 18.64 1.43 11.31
N LEU A 202 18.67 2.71 10.95
CA LEU A 202 19.91 3.43 10.62
C LEU A 202 20.88 3.52 11.81
N ALA A 203 20.38 3.53 13.05
CA ALA A 203 21.25 3.55 14.24
C ALA A 203 22.19 2.34 14.32
N ALA A 204 21.80 1.18 13.77
CA ALA A 204 22.67 0.01 13.66
C ALA A 204 23.88 0.23 12.73
N HIS A 205 23.81 1.26 11.88
CA HIS A 205 24.84 1.63 10.90
C HIS A 205 25.53 2.96 11.23
N ARG A 206 25.43 3.45 12.48
CA ARG A 206 25.96 4.76 12.90
C ARG A 206 27.47 4.93 12.68
N SER A 207 28.24 3.85 12.54
CA SER A 207 29.66 3.91 12.21
C SER A 207 29.94 4.49 10.81
N VAL A 208 28.94 4.50 9.92
CA VAL A 208 29.05 5.14 8.61
C VAL A 208 28.84 6.65 8.78
N PRO A 209 29.80 7.51 8.37
CA PRO A 209 29.73 8.96 8.63
C PRO A 209 28.44 9.63 8.14
N ALA A 210 28.00 9.32 6.92
CA ALA A 210 26.78 9.88 6.33
C ALA A 210 25.52 9.49 7.14
N VAL A 211 25.48 8.27 7.69
CA VAL A 211 24.39 7.81 8.55
C VAL A 211 24.39 8.56 9.88
N SER A 212 25.55 8.75 10.51
CA SER A 212 25.64 9.55 11.74
C SER A 212 25.17 10.99 11.49
N GLU A 213 25.63 11.63 10.41
CA GLU A 213 25.22 12.99 10.07
C GLU A 213 23.70 13.10 9.90
N PHE A 214 23.08 12.18 9.16
CA PHE A 214 21.63 12.14 8.99
C PHE A 214 20.90 12.00 10.34
N LEU A 215 21.36 11.08 11.19
CA LEU A 215 20.77 10.83 12.51
C LEU A 215 20.89 12.05 13.43
N ASP A 216 22.05 12.71 13.44
CA ASP A 216 22.31 13.87 14.28
C ASP A 216 21.50 15.10 13.81
N ARG A 217 21.32 15.29 12.50
CA ARG A 217 20.50 16.37 11.94
C ARG A 217 19.01 16.20 12.26
N THR A 218 18.52 14.96 12.20
CA THR A 218 17.10 14.61 12.36
C THR A 218 16.73 14.17 13.77
N ALA A 219 17.65 14.30 14.74
CA ALA A 219 17.41 14.07 16.16
C ALA A 219 16.55 15.15 16.81
#